data_AF-A0A256XLE8-F1
#
_entry.id   AF-A0A256XLE8-F1
#
_cell.length_a   1.000
_cell.length_b   1.000
_cell.length_c   1.000
_cell.angle_alpha   90.00
_cell.angle_beta   90.00
_cell.angle_gamma   90.00
#
_symmetry.space_group_name_H-M   'P 1'
#
loop_
_entity.id
_entity.type
_entity.pdbx_description
1 polymer ?
#
loop_
_entity_poly.entity_id
_entity_poly.type
_entity_poly.pdbx_seq_one_letter_code
_entity_poly.pdbx_strand_id
1 'polypeptide(L)'
;MDNGKISINKNYELEYRYHDRDTEYKYFNRKFEVYLLEKKAFRPNYLMHMDNSDTRHMAPGVYKATKKKRHDFGVTTLNWNNIKNTFLDFIVDEIGEENRDQAKKAVGKLSSPKI
;
A
#
# COMPACT_ATOMS: atom_id res chain seq x y z
N MET A 1 4.60 -13.25 11.02
CA MET A 1 4.51 -12.41 9.80
C MET A 1 3.34 -12.88 8.94
N ASP A 2 2.53 -11.97 8.41
CA ASP A 2 1.39 -12.24 7.51
C ASP A 2 1.63 -11.52 6.17
N ASN A 3 1.60 -12.25 5.05
CA ASN A 3 1.91 -11.70 3.73
C ASN A 3 1.10 -12.38 2.64
N GLY A 4 0.93 -11.69 1.51
CA GLY A 4 0.19 -12.26 0.40
C GLY A 4 0.10 -11.34 -0.81
N LYS A 5 -0.55 -11.87 -1.85
CA LYS A 5 -0.77 -11.17 -3.12
C LYS A 5 -2.25 -11.05 -3.43
N ILE A 6 -2.66 -9.89 -3.92
CA ILE A 6 -4.03 -9.60 -4.31
C ILE A 6 -4.00 -9.12 -5.75
N SER A 7 -4.53 -9.94 -6.66
CA SER A 7 -4.62 -9.55 -8.07
C SER A 7 -5.60 -8.39 -8.24
N ILE A 8 -5.16 -7.34 -8.94
CA ILE A 8 -6.05 -6.27 -9.45
C ILE A 8 -6.65 -6.76 -10.76
N ASN A 9 -5.81 -7.14 -11.71
CA ASN A 9 -6.20 -7.68 -13.01
C ASN A 9 -5.07 -8.52 -13.65
N LYS A 10 -5.14 -8.75 -14.96
CA LYS A 10 -4.11 -9.50 -15.70
C LYS A 10 -2.74 -8.81 -15.72
N ASN A 11 -2.70 -7.49 -15.56
CA ASN A 11 -1.49 -6.68 -15.66
C ASN A 11 -0.95 -6.26 -14.29
N TYR A 12 -1.79 -6.14 -13.26
CA TYR A 12 -1.39 -5.55 -11.98
C TYR A 12 -1.77 -6.41 -10.76
N GLU A 13 -0.97 -6.32 -9.71
CA GLU A 13 -1.23 -6.92 -8.39
C GLU A 13 -0.74 -6.04 -7.25
N LEU A 14 -1.33 -6.27 -6.07
CA LEU A 14 -0.82 -5.78 -4.80
C LEU A 14 -0.09 -6.92 -4.08
N GLU A 15 1.08 -6.63 -3.51
CA GLU A 15 1.76 -7.51 -2.57
C GLU A 15 1.79 -6.83 -1.21
N TYR A 16 1.26 -7.49 -0.17
CA TYR A 16 1.27 -6.96 1.19
C TYR A 16 2.18 -7.78 2.11
N ARG A 17 2.82 -7.10 3.05
CA ARG A 17 3.69 -7.67 4.07
C ARG A 17 3.38 -7.00 5.39
N TYR A 18 2.88 -7.78 6.33
CA TYR A 18 2.60 -7.36 7.68
C TYR A 18 3.53 -8.10 8.64
N HIS A 19 4.41 -7.33 9.27
CA HIS A 19 5.43 -7.86 10.16
C HIS A 19 4.81 -8.32 11.49
N ASP A 20 5.62 -9.01 12.28
CA ASP A 20 5.19 -9.37 13.63
C ASP A 20 4.97 -8.13 14.49
N ARG A 21 4.24 -8.33 15.60
CA ARG A 21 3.87 -7.25 16.49
C ARG A 21 5.13 -6.56 17.02
N ASP A 22 5.16 -5.25 16.89
CA ASP A 22 6.23 -4.38 17.37
C ASP A 22 5.61 -3.15 18.04
N THR A 23 5.88 -3.00 19.33
CA THR A 23 5.35 -1.94 20.18
C THR A 23 5.95 -0.57 19.90
N GLU A 24 7.05 -0.49 19.15
CA GLU A 24 7.60 0.80 18.70
C GLU A 24 6.67 1.48 17.67
N TYR A 25 5.86 0.71 16.96
CA TYR A 25 4.84 1.21 16.03
C TYR A 25 3.55 1.55 16.75
N LYS A 26 3.47 2.76 17.31
CA LYS A 26 2.37 3.23 18.17
C LYS A 26 0.93 3.00 17.65
N TYR A 27 0.70 3.05 16.34
CA TYR A 27 -0.65 3.07 15.78
C TYR A 27 -1.15 1.75 15.22
N PHE A 28 -0.29 1.05 14.49
CA PHE A 28 -0.63 -0.23 13.88
C PHE A 28 -0.05 -1.42 14.64
N ASN A 29 0.73 -1.19 15.71
CA ASN A 29 1.39 -2.20 16.53
C ASN A 29 2.25 -3.20 15.72
N ARG A 30 2.60 -2.87 14.48
CA ARG A 30 3.51 -3.60 13.59
C ARG A 30 3.92 -2.73 12.41
N LYS A 31 5.04 -3.09 11.78
CA LYS A 31 5.40 -2.61 10.45
C LYS A 31 4.49 -3.23 9.39
N PHE A 32 4.11 -2.46 8.38
CA PHE A 32 3.45 -2.96 7.19
C PHE A 32 4.00 -2.31 5.91
N GLU A 33 3.95 -3.07 4.83
CA GLU A 33 4.32 -2.65 3.48
C GLU A 33 3.28 -3.18 2.49
N VAL A 34 2.81 -2.35 1.57
CA VAL A 34 1.88 -2.72 0.50
C VAL A 34 2.40 -2.18 -0.83
N TYR A 35 2.85 -3.08 -1.70
CA TYR A 35 3.44 -2.78 -3.00
C TYR A 35 2.41 -2.91 -4.11
N LEU A 36 2.41 -1.97 -5.04
CA LEU A 36 1.78 -2.09 -6.36
C LEU A 36 2.82 -2.57 -7.37
N LEU A 37 2.51 -3.69 -8.02
CA LEU A 37 3.38 -4.34 -8.98
C LEU A 37 2.66 -4.51 -10.32
N GLU A 38 3.40 -4.30 -11.40
CA GLU A 38 3.03 -4.71 -12.75
C GLU A 38 3.56 -6.12 -13.01
N LYS A 39 2.68 -7.04 -13.40
CA LYS A 39 3.00 -8.42 -13.75
C LYS A 39 3.76 -8.45 -15.06
N LYS A 40 5.00 -8.96 -15.03
CA LYS A 40 5.76 -9.32 -16.24
C LYS A 40 6.20 -10.77 -16.16
N ALA A 41 6.47 -11.37 -17.32
CA ALA A 41 6.79 -12.78 -17.46
C ALA A 41 7.99 -13.25 -16.62
N PHE A 42 9.02 -12.41 -16.46
CA PHE A 42 10.25 -12.78 -15.77
C PHE A 42 10.33 -12.28 -14.33
N ARG A 43 9.99 -11.00 -14.11
CA ARG A 43 10.00 -10.38 -12.78
C ARG A 43 8.93 -9.30 -12.71
N PRO A 44 8.13 -9.22 -11.65
CA PRO A 44 7.21 -8.10 -11.45
C PRO A 44 7.98 -6.78 -11.50
N ASN A 45 7.41 -5.80 -12.17
CA ASN A 45 7.93 -4.45 -12.21
C ASN A 45 7.31 -3.64 -11.05
N TYR A 46 8.16 -3.07 -10.21
CA TYR A 46 7.73 -2.28 -9.06
C TYR A 46 7.28 -0.89 -9.50
N LEU A 47 6.06 -0.49 -9.13
CA LEU A 47 5.49 0.82 -9.48
C LEU A 47 5.48 1.79 -8.29
N MET A 48 4.99 1.33 -7.14
CA MET A 48 4.89 2.15 -5.92
C MET A 48 4.64 1.26 -4.71
N HIS A 49 4.82 1.79 -3.50
CA HIS A 49 4.34 1.16 -2.28
C HIS A 49 3.84 2.16 -1.25
N MET A 50 3.05 1.67 -0.32
CA MET A 50 2.70 2.31 0.93
C MET A 50 3.40 1.56 2.07
N ASP A 51 4.04 2.27 2.99
CA ASP A 51 4.53 1.68 4.24
C ASP A 51 4.37 2.63 5.42
N ASN A 52 4.55 2.13 6.63
CA ASN A 52 4.67 2.94 7.85
C ASN A 52 6.11 2.94 8.40
N SER A 53 7.12 2.83 7.53
CA SER A 53 8.50 2.40 7.83
C SER A 53 9.26 3.13 8.95
N ASP A 54 8.79 4.27 9.43
CA ASP A 54 9.47 5.05 10.44
C ASP A 54 8.69 5.09 11.76
N THR A 55 9.26 4.49 12.81
CA THR A 55 8.73 4.53 14.18
C THR A 55 8.64 5.96 14.74
N ARG A 56 9.36 6.92 14.15
CA ARG A 56 9.28 8.35 14.45
C ARG A 56 8.17 9.05 13.68
N HIS A 57 7.82 8.59 12.48
CA HIS A 57 6.74 9.17 11.67
C HIS A 57 5.47 8.33 11.78
N MET A 58 4.49 8.91 12.47
CA MET A 58 3.23 8.27 12.84
C MET A 58 2.36 7.84 11.66
N ALA A 59 2.52 8.48 10.50
CA ALA A 59 1.66 8.32 9.35
C ALA A 59 2.32 7.41 8.28
N PRO A 60 1.54 6.50 7.66
CA PRO A 60 1.98 5.82 6.45
C PRO A 60 2.40 6.82 5.37
N GLY A 61 3.35 6.44 4.52
CA GLY A 61 3.82 7.21 3.36
C GLY A 61 3.62 6.42 2.06
N VAL A 62 3.39 7.12 0.94
CA VAL A 62 3.46 6.54 -0.41
C VAL A 62 4.80 6.89 -1.06
N TYR A 63 5.44 5.86 -1.62
CA TYR A 63 6.69 5.97 -2.36
C TYR A 63 6.47 5.46 -3.79
N LYS A 64 6.77 6.28 -4.79
CA LYS A 64 6.67 5.91 -6.21
C LYS A 64 8.04 5.51 -6.77
N ALA A 65 8.09 4.53 -7.67
CA ALA A 65 9.32 4.07 -8.31
C ALA A 65 9.96 5.14 -9.20
N THR A 66 9.12 5.93 -9.87
CA THR A 66 9.52 6.92 -10.88
C THR A 66 9.96 8.27 -10.30
N LYS A 67 9.69 8.54 -9.01
CA LYS A 67 9.99 9.83 -8.37
C LYS A 67 10.73 9.61 -7.05
N LYS A 68 11.83 10.34 -6.84
CA LYS A 68 12.48 10.49 -5.51
C LYS A 68 11.60 11.20 -4.46
N LYS A 69 10.39 11.64 -4.84
CA LYS A 69 9.52 12.49 -4.01
C LYS A 69 8.51 11.61 -3.27
N ARG A 70 8.62 11.62 -1.94
CA ARG A 70 7.65 11.05 -0.99
C ARG A 70 6.32 11.80 -1.17
N HIS A 71 5.25 11.06 -1.40
CA HIS A 71 3.90 11.61 -1.28
C HIS A 71 3.43 11.22 0.12
N ASP A 72 3.49 12.19 1.03
CA ASP A 72 2.90 11.99 2.34
C ASP A 72 1.39 11.80 2.18
N PHE A 73 0.85 10.75 2.79
CA PHE A 73 -0.56 10.74 3.10
C PHE A 73 -0.79 11.96 3.97
N GLY A 74 -1.56 12.94 3.47
CA GLY A 74 -1.87 14.16 4.18
C GLY A 74 -2.16 13.84 5.65
N VAL A 75 -1.35 14.44 6.53
CA VAL A 75 -1.34 14.22 7.97
C VAL A 75 -2.79 14.28 8.46
N THR A 76 -3.33 13.18 9.02
CA THR A 76 -4.29 13.16 10.16
C THR A 76 -5.11 11.87 10.31
N THR A 77 -5.22 10.99 9.30
CA THR A 77 -6.16 9.86 9.43
C THR A 77 -5.46 8.52 9.68
N LEU A 78 -5.42 8.11 10.94
CA LEU A 78 -5.06 6.75 11.39
C LEU A 78 -6.18 5.73 11.11
N ASN A 79 -7.14 6.13 10.28
CA ASN A 79 -8.26 5.32 9.87
C ASN A 79 -7.85 4.51 8.64
N TRP A 80 -7.81 3.19 8.79
CA TRP A 80 -7.42 2.27 7.71
C TRP A 80 -8.25 2.44 6.43
N ASN A 81 -9.53 2.79 6.53
CA ASN A 81 -10.36 3.02 5.35
C ASN A 81 -9.96 4.30 4.60
N ASN A 82 -9.59 5.36 5.32
CA ASN A 82 -9.10 6.59 4.69
C ASN A 82 -7.75 6.35 4.02
N ILE A 83 -6.86 5.64 4.70
CA ILE A 83 -5.56 5.22 4.14
C ILE A 83 -5.77 4.41 2.85
N LYS A 84 -6.68 3.43 2.85
CA LYS A 84 -7.04 2.66 1.65
C LYS A 84 -7.59 3.55 0.53
N ASN A 85 -8.45 4.51 0.83
CA ASN A 85 -9.02 5.40 -0.18
C ASN A 85 -7.95 6.30 -0.80
N THR A 86 -7.09 6.91 0.01
CA THR A 86 -5.99 7.72 -0.50
C THR A 86 -4.99 6.87 -1.28
N PHE A 87 -4.69 5.65 -0.83
CA PHE A 87 -3.83 4.73 -1.57
C PHE A 87 -4.44 4.31 -2.90
N LEU A 88 -5.76 4.10 -2.95
CA LEU A 88 -6.50 3.83 -4.18
C LEU A 88 -6.33 4.97 -5.18
N ASP A 89 -6.47 6.22 -4.76
CA ASP A 89 -6.30 7.36 -5.67
C ASP A 89 -4.88 7.39 -6.25
N PHE A 90 -3.85 7.14 -5.43
CA PHE A 90 -2.47 7.04 -5.95
C PHE A 90 -2.24 5.85 -6.89
N ILE A 91 -2.87 4.70 -6.63
CA ILE A 91 -2.83 3.54 -7.54
C ILE A 91 -3.46 3.93 -8.86
N VAL A 92 -4.64 4.52 -8.83
CA VAL A 92 -5.41 4.90 -10.03
C VAL A 92 -4.66 5.94 -10.86
N ASP A 93 -4.03 6.91 -10.22
CA ASP A 93 -3.13 7.86 -10.89
C ASP A 93 -1.96 7.17 -11.60
N GLU A 94 -1.49 6.03 -11.08
CA GLU A 94 -0.33 5.30 -11.62
C GLU A 94 -0.70 4.32 -12.73
N ILE A 95 -1.86 3.64 -12.63
CA ILE A 95 -2.24 2.57 -13.57
C ILE A 95 -3.44 2.93 -14.47
N GLY A 96 -4.03 4.10 -14.30
CA GLY A 96 -5.14 4.59 -15.12
C GLY A 96 -6.53 4.46 -14.47
N GLU A 97 -7.39 5.45 -14.74
CA GLU A 97 -8.77 5.56 -14.24
C GLU A 97 -9.65 4.37 -14.67
N GLU A 98 -9.37 3.77 -15.82
CA GLU A 98 -10.06 2.57 -16.31
C GLU A 98 -9.90 1.34 -15.40
N ASN A 99 -8.89 1.36 -14.52
CA ASN A 99 -8.62 0.28 -13.57
C ASN A 99 -9.23 0.55 -12.17
N ARG A 100 -9.91 1.68 -11.95
CA ARG A 100 -10.39 2.09 -10.61
C ARG A 100 -11.22 1.04 -9.89
N ASP A 101 -12.21 0.45 -10.56
CA ASP A 101 -13.10 -0.53 -9.92
C ASP A 101 -12.37 -1.81 -9.49
N GLN A 102 -11.44 -2.26 -10.32
CA GLN A 102 -10.62 -3.44 -10.04
C GLN A 102 -9.63 -3.15 -8.91
N ALA A 103 -8.99 -1.98 -8.94
CA ALA A 103 -8.10 -1.52 -7.89
C ALA A 103 -8.85 -1.36 -6.56
N LYS A 104 -10.05 -0.78 -6.55
CA LYS A 104 -10.89 -0.63 -5.37
C LYS A 104 -11.25 -1.97 -4.74
N LYS A 105 -11.61 -2.97 -5.56
CA LYS A 105 -11.87 -4.34 -5.09
C LYS A 105 -10.63 -4.98 -4.47
N ALA A 106 -9.45 -4.79 -5.06
CA ALA A 106 -8.20 -5.32 -4.54
C ALA A 106 -7.79 -4.66 -3.22
N VAL A 107 -7.79 -3.32 -3.17
CA VAL A 107 -7.50 -2.54 -1.96
C VAL A 107 -8.49 -2.87 -0.84
N GLY A 108 -9.77 -3.08 -1.17
CA GLY A 108 -10.80 -3.47 -0.21
C GLY A 108 -10.52 -4.78 0.53
N LYS A 109 -9.74 -5.70 -0.07
CA LYS A 109 -9.33 -6.98 0.53
C LYS A 109 -8.16 -6.84 1.50
N LEU A 110 -7.49 -5.68 1.57
CA LEU A 110 -6.43 -5.45 2.54
C LEU A 110 -7.02 -5.37 3.96
N SER A 111 -6.65 -6.32 4.79
CA SER A 111 -6.95 -6.29 6.22
C SER A 111 -6.18 -5.15 6.90
N SER A 112 -6.74 -4.65 8.00
CA SER A 112 -6.07 -3.64 8.82
C SER A 112 -4.77 -4.21 9.39
N PRO A 113 -3.65 -3.45 9.36
CA PRO A 113 -2.45 -3.86 10.05
C PRO A 113 -2.60 -3.78 11.58
N LYS A 114 -3.66 -3.17 12.10
CA LYS A 114 -3.95 -3.18 13.54
C LYS A 114 -4.50 -4.56 13.97
N ILE A 115 -3.81 -5.20 14.90
CA ILE A 115 -4.24 -6.42 15.62
C ILE A 115 -5.13 -6.01 16.79
#